data_AF-A0A662X330-F1
#
_entry.id   AF-A0A662X330-F1
#
_cell.length_a   1.000
_cell.length_b   1.000
_cell.length_c   1.000
_cell.angle_alpha   90.00
_cell.angle_beta   90.00
_cell.angle_gamma   90.00
#
_symmetry.space_group_name_H-M   'P 1'
#
loop_
_entity.id
_entity.type
_entity.pdbx_description
1 polymer ?
#
loop_
_entity_poly.entity_id
_entity_poly.type
_entity_poly.pdbx_seq_one_letter_code
_entity_poly.pdbx_strand_id
1 'polypeptide(L)'
;MRIQPLHSQSELRQAGPAVERTQKPSSIAVQPKREKVTTSDNDDTPGVQQSLYELRLAQPLPPLILSRTPASTLLSSRQHDRLEAAMPALTPATLVLFCTSIICFVVLSVVAGSSMTPWVPLIFVTFVLPLLSAVAFLSLDVLAQLLRNYEFWFISTLNMLNFLGLGLIFGDERAAVCVALCLNVQSVVAIDANYRHFPAAVKSIVVAGPAMLALVVCCAYRLLADSAYPSLSLGGLVLQSRQIVIFTASTLSVFLIKKSYVRQPHLAHAIRSRALCCKREFA
;
A
#
# COMPACT_ATOMS: atom_id res chain seq x y z
N MET A 1 -16.00 -8.60 0.33
CA MET A 1 -17.38 -9.11 0.53
C MET A 1 -18.23 -8.55 -0.58
N ARG A 2 -18.93 -9.38 -1.35
CA ARG A 2 -19.81 -8.90 -2.41
C ARG A 2 -21.14 -9.61 -2.29
N ILE A 3 -22.20 -8.82 -2.18
CA ILE A 3 -23.58 -9.29 -2.11
C ILE A 3 -24.09 -9.29 -3.55
N GLN A 4 -24.57 -10.43 -4.05
CA GLN A 4 -25.31 -10.50 -5.31
C GLN A 4 -26.70 -11.08 -5.03
N PRO A 5 -27.76 -10.51 -5.61
CA PRO A 5 -29.11 -11.06 -5.51
C PRO A 5 -29.26 -12.27 -6.45
N LEU A 6 -29.90 -13.33 -5.95
CA LEU A 6 -30.20 -14.53 -6.72
C LEU A 6 -31.48 -14.30 -7.54
N HIS A 7 -31.40 -14.48 -8.87
CA HIS A 7 -32.58 -14.56 -9.72
C HIS A 7 -33.01 -16.02 -9.80
N SER A 8 -34.19 -16.36 -9.28
CA SER A 8 -34.74 -17.71 -9.29
C SER A 8 -35.40 -17.99 -10.64
N GLN A 9 -34.83 -18.89 -11.43
CA GLN A 9 -35.61 -19.68 -12.38
C GLN A 9 -35.41 -21.16 -12.08
N SER A 10 -36.51 -21.75 -11.62
CA SER A 10 -36.73 -23.17 -11.40
C SER A 10 -36.82 -23.89 -12.74
N GLU A 11 -36.06 -24.96 -12.95
CA GLU A 11 -36.55 -26.10 -13.71
C GLU A 11 -36.12 -27.42 -13.07
N LEU A 12 -37.12 -28.27 -12.93
CA LEU A 12 -37.20 -29.53 -12.23
C LEU A 12 -37.03 -30.65 -13.27
N ARG A 13 -36.14 -31.63 -13.08
CA ARG A 13 -36.35 -33.01 -13.63
C ARG A 13 -35.40 -34.08 -13.06
N GLN A 14 -36.02 -34.93 -12.25
CA GLN A 14 -35.94 -36.41 -12.16
C GLN A 14 -34.63 -37.18 -11.87
N ALA A 15 -34.85 -38.29 -11.16
CA ALA A 15 -33.91 -39.04 -10.33
C ALA A 15 -33.39 -40.36 -10.94
N GLY A 16 -32.25 -40.85 -10.42
CA GLY A 16 -31.70 -42.21 -10.57
C GLY A 16 -30.31 -42.34 -9.88
N PRO A 17 -29.89 -43.51 -9.35
CA PRO A 17 -29.50 -43.60 -7.93
C PRO A 17 -28.01 -43.84 -7.59
N ALA A 18 -27.73 -43.58 -6.29
CA ALA A 18 -26.73 -44.17 -5.37
C ALA A 18 -25.22 -44.04 -5.68
N VAL A 19 -24.48 -43.33 -4.81
CA VAL A 19 -23.58 -43.94 -3.80
C VAL A 19 -23.36 -42.92 -2.66
N GLU A 20 -23.53 -43.45 -1.46
CA GLU A 20 -23.43 -42.82 -0.15
C GLU A 20 -21.97 -42.47 0.22
N ARG A 21 -21.72 -41.21 0.56
CA ARG A 21 -20.67 -40.86 1.54
C ARG A 21 -21.11 -39.65 2.35
N THR A 22 -21.77 -39.97 3.45
CA THR A 22 -22.28 -39.08 4.47
C THR A 22 -21.11 -38.38 5.17
N GLN A 23 -20.82 -37.14 4.79
CA GLN A 23 -20.03 -36.23 5.61
C GLN A 23 -20.82 -34.93 5.78
N LYS A 24 -21.64 -34.91 6.84
CA LYS A 24 -22.40 -33.73 7.30
C LYS A 24 -21.45 -32.52 7.42
N PRO A 25 -21.66 -31.42 6.68
CA PRO A 25 -21.06 -30.15 7.04
C PRO A 25 -21.86 -29.58 8.22
N SER A 26 -21.19 -29.35 9.34
CA SER A 26 -21.73 -28.61 10.48
C SER A 26 -22.09 -27.20 10.01
N SER A 27 -23.38 -26.93 9.79
CA SER A 27 -23.90 -25.58 9.61
C SER A 27 -23.92 -24.90 10.97
N ILE A 28 -22.99 -23.97 11.21
CA ILE A 28 -23.10 -23.05 12.34
C ILE A 28 -24.20 -22.05 11.98
N ALA A 29 -25.44 -22.39 12.33
CA ALA A 29 -26.57 -21.48 12.25
C ALA A 29 -26.47 -20.50 13.44
N VAL A 30 -26.04 -19.27 13.16
CA VAL A 30 -26.14 -18.18 14.13
C VAL A 30 -27.62 -17.78 14.18
N GLN A 31 -28.33 -18.18 15.23
CA GLN A 31 -29.71 -17.73 15.43
C GLN A 31 -29.74 -16.24 15.81
N PRO A 32 -30.62 -15.43 15.21
CA PRO A 32 -30.84 -14.06 15.66
C PRO A 32 -31.49 -14.05 17.04
N LYS A 33 -31.01 -13.13 17.89
CA LYS A 33 -31.50 -12.86 19.24
C LYS A 33 -33.00 -12.54 19.19
N ARG A 34 -33.83 -13.43 19.74
CA ARG A 34 -35.30 -13.32 19.78
C ARG A 34 -35.69 -12.16 20.71
N GLU A 35 -36.11 -11.04 20.12
CA GLU A 35 -36.76 -9.95 20.84
C GLU A 35 -38.23 -10.35 21.06
N LYS A 36 -38.67 -10.41 22.33
CA LYS A 36 -40.04 -10.75 22.70
C LYS A 36 -40.95 -9.57 22.35
N VAL A 37 -41.83 -9.74 21.37
CA VAL A 37 -43.03 -8.91 21.22
C VAL A 37 -44.24 -9.83 21.29
N THR A 38 -45.14 -9.49 22.20
CA THR A 38 -46.34 -10.22 22.60
C THR A 38 -47.43 -10.15 21.52
N THR A 39 -48.20 -11.23 21.42
CA THR A 39 -49.30 -11.53 20.50
C THR A 39 -50.43 -10.50 20.42
N SER A 40 -50.92 -10.23 19.20
CA SER A 40 -52.35 -10.00 18.90
C SER A 40 -52.65 -10.23 17.40
N ASP A 41 -53.89 -10.59 17.12
CA ASP A 41 -54.46 -11.27 15.95
C ASP A 41 -54.49 -10.50 14.61
N ASN A 42 -54.62 -11.32 13.55
CA ASN A 42 -55.29 -11.11 12.24
C ASN A 42 -54.58 -10.48 11.03
N ASP A 43 -54.94 -11.12 9.89
CA ASP A 43 -54.94 -10.73 8.48
C ASP A 43 -53.64 -10.75 7.63
N ASP A 44 -53.61 -11.78 6.78
CA ASP A 44 -53.19 -11.80 5.38
C ASP A 44 -52.33 -10.62 4.87
N THR A 45 -51.04 -10.90 4.69
CA THR A 45 -50.23 -10.22 3.67
C THR A 45 -49.14 -11.16 3.13
N PRO A 46 -49.21 -11.61 1.86
CA PRO A 46 -48.17 -12.42 1.25
C PRO A 46 -47.09 -11.48 0.73
N GLY A 47 -46.01 -11.28 1.48
CA GLY A 47 -45.00 -10.34 0.99
C GLY A 47 -43.82 -10.01 1.89
N VAL A 48 -43.45 -10.85 2.85
CA VAL A 48 -42.12 -10.72 3.47
C VAL A 48 -41.20 -11.71 2.77
N GLN A 49 -40.66 -11.30 1.61
CA GLN A 49 -39.44 -11.90 1.08
C GLN A 49 -38.36 -11.75 2.16
N GLN A 50 -38.21 -12.77 3.00
CA GLN A 50 -37.00 -12.97 3.77
C GLN A 50 -35.90 -13.20 2.75
N SER A 51 -35.19 -12.13 2.39
CA SER A 51 -33.94 -12.17 1.64
C SER A 51 -32.92 -12.92 2.49
N LEU A 52 -32.98 -14.24 2.44
CA LEU A 52 -32.04 -15.16 3.09
C LEU A 52 -30.68 -14.96 2.41
N TYR A 53 -29.82 -14.20 3.06
CA TYR A 53 -28.42 -14.10 2.66
C TYR A 53 -27.75 -15.42 3.03
N GLU A 54 -27.55 -16.29 2.05
CA GLU A 54 -26.75 -17.49 2.23
C GLU A 54 -25.26 -17.09 2.35
N LEU A 55 -24.69 -17.35 3.51
CA LEU A 55 -23.25 -17.20 3.74
C LEU A 55 -22.53 -18.31 2.97
N ARG A 56 -22.26 -18.07 1.68
CA ARG A 56 -21.39 -18.95 0.91
C ARG A 56 -19.97 -18.84 1.43
N LEU A 57 -19.36 -20.00 1.68
CA LEU A 57 -17.93 -20.11 1.94
C LEU A 57 -17.18 -19.40 0.80
N ALA A 58 -16.31 -18.46 1.17
CA ALA A 58 -15.50 -17.75 0.19
C ALA A 58 -14.74 -18.78 -0.66
N GLN A 59 -14.74 -18.60 -1.99
CA GLN A 59 -13.91 -19.41 -2.87
C GLN A 59 -12.47 -19.35 -2.37
N PRO A 60 -11.74 -20.49 -2.37
CA PRO A 60 -10.38 -20.53 -1.89
C PRO A 60 -9.56 -19.48 -2.65
N LEU A 61 -8.81 -18.66 -1.92
CA LEU A 61 -7.92 -17.69 -2.56
C LEU A 61 -6.94 -18.44 -3.45
N PRO A 62 -6.58 -17.89 -4.62
CA PRO A 62 -5.53 -18.45 -5.45
C PRO A 62 -4.28 -18.69 -4.60
N PRO A 63 -3.60 -19.84 -4.77
CA PRO A 63 -2.37 -20.11 -4.03
C PRO A 63 -1.34 -19.03 -4.37
N LEU A 64 -0.97 -18.22 -3.38
CA LEU A 64 0.02 -17.14 -3.51
C LEU A 64 1.40 -17.68 -3.15
N ILE A 65 2.32 -17.72 -4.13
CA ILE A 65 3.69 -18.18 -3.91
C ILE A 65 4.52 -16.96 -3.46
N LEU A 66 4.53 -16.73 -2.15
CA LEU A 66 5.23 -15.58 -1.55
C LEU A 66 6.75 -15.60 -1.79
N SER A 67 7.34 -16.78 -1.97
CA SER A 67 8.78 -16.93 -2.25
C SER A 67 9.21 -16.40 -3.61
N ARG A 68 8.27 -16.16 -4.53
CA ARG A 68 8.57 -15.65 -5.86
C ARG A 68 8.83 -14.14 -5.83
N THR A 69 10.09 -13.77 -5.84
CA THR A 69 10.59 -12.38 -5.80
C THR A 69 11.54 -12.11 -6.97
N PRO A 70 11.77 -10.84 -7.36
CA PRO A 70 12.78 -10.50 -8.36
C PRO A 70 14.15 -11.10 -8.02
N ALA A 71 14.57 -11.04 -6.75
CA ALA A 71 15.80 -11.65 -6.28
C ALA A 71 15.83 -13.16 -6.51
N SER A 72 14.74 -13.90 -6.22
CA SER A 72 14.69 -15.34 -6.43
C SER A 72 14.64 -15.76 -7.90
N THR A 73 14.17 -14.87 -8.79
CA THR A 73 14.12 -15.13 -10.23
C THR A 73 15.42 -14.79 -10.96
N LEU A 74 16.17 -13.79 -10.47
CA LEU A 74 17.37 -13.28 -11.13
C LEU A 74 18.66 -13.87 -10.54
N LEU A 75 18.67 -14.22 -9.26
CA LEU A 75 19.85 -14.78 -8.58
C LEU A 75 19.83 -16.30 -8.59
N SER A 76 21.03 -16.91 -8.58
CA SER A 76 21.14 -18.33 -8.28
C SER A 76 20.69 -18.63 -6.84
N SER A 77 20.22 -19.86 -6.57
CA SER A 77 19.74 -20.26 -5.22
C SER A 77 20.76 -19.91 -4.12
N ARG A 78 22.05 -20.21 -4.34
CA ARG A 78 23.11 -19.91 -3.36
C ARG A 78 23.29 -18.42 -3.08
N GLN A 79 23.09 -17.56 -4.09
CA GLN A 79 23.18 -16.11 -3.93
C GLN A 79 21.92 -15.55 -3.25
N HIS A 80 20.74 -16.10 -3.57
CA HIS A 80 19.49 -15.75 -2.90
C HIS A 80 19.56 -16.09 -1.41
N ASP A 81 20.03 -17.28 -1.05
CA ASP A 81 20.17 -17.71 0.35
C ASP A 81 21.15 -16.82 1.13
N ARG A 82 22.29 -16.45 0.51
CA ARG A 82 23.24 -15.50 1.10
C ARG A 82 22.64 -14.13 1.31
N LEU A 83 21.87 -13.64 0.34
CA LEU A 83 21.21 -12.34 0.41
C LEU A 83 20.12 -12.34 1.49
N GLU A 84 19.34 -13.42 1.59
CA GLU A 84 18.34 -13.60 2.64
C GLU A 84 18.98 -13.66 4.04
N ALA A 85 20.11 -14.37 4.18
CA ALA A 85 20.88 -14.41 5.42
C ALA A 85 21.47 -13.05 5.81
N ALA A 86 21.84 -12.20 4.83
CA ALA A 86 22.36 -10.86 5.08
C ALA A 86 21.26 -9.83 5.41
N MET A 87 19.99 -10.13 5.12
CA MET A 87 18.87 -9.20 5.23
C MET A 87 18.67 -8.59 6.64
N PRO A 88 18.79 -9.34 7.75
CA PRO A 88 18.68 -8.75 9.09
C PRO A 88 19.75 -7.69 9.35
N ALA A 89 20.98 -7.88 8.85
CA ALA A 89 22.07 -6.93 8.98
C ALA A 89 21.91 -5.70 8.06
N LEU A 90 21.29 -5.87 6.89
CA LEU A 90 21.03 -4.78 5.93
C LEU A 90 19.84 -3.89 6.33
N THR A 91 18.92 -4.40 7.16
CA THR A 91 17.71 -3.68 7.60
C THR A 91 18.01 -2.35 8.31
N PRO A 92 18.89 -2.26 9.33
CA PRO A 92 19.22 -0.97 9.96
C PRO A 92 19.88 0.01 8.98
N ALA A 93 20.76 -0.46 8.09
CA ALA A 93 21.39 0.39 7.08
C ALA A 93 20.33 0.98 6.12
N THR A 94 19.36 0.18 5.70
CA THR A 94 18.25 0.63 4.85
C THR A 94 17.39 1.69 5.55
N LEU A 95 17.16 1.55 6.85
CA LEU A 95 16.43 2.55 7.65
C LEU A 95 17.22 3.87 7.75
N VAL A 96 18.53 3.80 8.00
CA VAL A 96 19.39 5.00 8.04
C VAL A 96 19.37 5.70 6.69
N LEU A 97 19.56 4.97 5.59
CA LEU A 97 19.49 5.52 4.24
C LEU A 97 18.13 6.17 3.96
N PHE A 98 17.04 5.55 4.42
CA PHE A 98 15.71 6.15 4.30
C PHE A 98 15.61 7.48 5.06
N CYS A 99 16.06 7.55 6.32
CA CYS A 99 16.08 8.79 7.10
C CYS A 99 16.96 9.86 6.43
N THR A 100 18.15 9.48 5.96
CA THR A 100 19.05 10.36 5.21
C THR A 100 18.38 10.89 3.95
N SER A 101 17.61 10.05 3.24
CA SER A 101 16.88 10.46 2.04
C SER A 101 15.86 11.57 2.32
N ILE A 102 15.16 11.51 3.46
CA ILE A 102 14.23 12.57 3.88
C ILE A 102 14.98 13.88 4.17
N ILE A 103 16.13 13.80 4.84
CA ILE A 103 16.97 14.98 5.08
C ILE A 103 17.46 15.57 3.75
N CYS A 104 17.94 14.73 2.84
CA CYS A 104 18.34 15.16 1.49
C CYS A 104 17.20 15.84 0.74
N PHE A 105 15.96 15.36 0.88
CA PHE A 105 14.80 16.01 0.29
C PHE A 105 14.53 17.41 0.85
N VAL A 106 14.66 17.58 2.17
CA VAL A 106 14.53 18.89 2.83
C VAL A 106 15.61 19.85 2.33
N VAL A 107 16.87 19.39 2.30
CA VAL A 107 18.00 20.19 1.80
C VAL A 107 17.75 20.60 0.34
N LEU A 108 17.33 19.66 -0.50
CA LEU A 108 17.02 19.92 -1.90
C LEU A 108 15.90 20.95 -2.10
N SER A 109 14.95 21.00 -1.17
CA SER A 109 13.81 21.92 -1.21
C SER A 109 14.17 23.35 -0.81
N VAL A 110 15.18 23.54 0.05
CA VAL A 110 15.51 24.84 0.67
C VAL A 110 16.79 25.46 0.10
N VAL A 111 17.71 24.66 -0.43
CA VAL A 111 18.98 25.14 -0.99
C VAL A 111 18.80 25.57 -2.44
N ALA A 112 19.44 26.69 -2.80
CA ALA A 112 19.45 27.22 -4.17
C ALA A 112 20.00 26.19 -5.18
N GLY A 113 19.40 26.12 -6.36
CA GLY A 113 19.70 25.15 -7.41
C GLY A 113 21.18 25.17 -7.81
N SER A 114 21.78 26.36 -7.94
CA SER A 114 23.19 26.52 -8.32
C SER A 114 24.19 25.87 -7.35
N SER A 115 23.87 25.86 -6.05
CA SER A 115 24.68 25.17 -5.03
C SER A 115 24.39 23.68 -4.99
N MET A 116 23.24 23.24 -5.52
CA MET A 116 22.74 21.88 -5.38
C MET A 116 23.18 20.96 -6.52
N THR A 117 23.38 21.51 -7.72
CA THR A 117 23.77 20.77 -8.94
C THR A 117 24.84 19.69 -8.74
N PRO A 118 26.01 19.95 -8.10
CA PRO A 118 27.04 18.92 -7.95
C PRO A 118 26.63 17.77 -7.01
N TRP A 119 25.65 17.99 -6.12
CA TRP A 119 25.19 17.01 -5.14
C TRP A 119 24.00 16.17 -5.63
N VAL A 120 23.35 16.59 -6.71
CA VAL A 120 22.18 15.90 -7.29
C VAL A 120 22.46 14.41 -7.59
N PRO A 121 23.58 14.02 -8.23
CA PRO A 121 23.85 12.61 -8.49
C PRO A 121 24.04 11.79 -7.22
N LEU A 122 24.74 12.33 -6.23
CA LEU A 122 24.96 11.66 -4.95
C LEU A 122 23.63 11.45 -4.22
N ILE A 123 22.77 12.47 -4.20
CA ILE A 123 21.45 12.38 -3.60
C ILE A 123 20.55 11.41 -4.36
N PHE A 124 20.61 11.41 -5.69
CA PHE A 124 19.88 10.44 -6.50
C PHE A 124 20.28 9.00 -6.12
N VAL A 125 21.58 8.72 -5.98
CA VAL A 125 22.07 7.39 -5.56
C VAL A 125 21.57 7.02 -4.16
N THR A 126 21.54 7.96 -3.21
CA THR A 126 21.02 7.68 -1.85
C THR A 126 19.53 7.33 -1.85
N PHE A 127 18.73 7.84 -2.80
CA PHE A 127 17.33 7.43 -2.99
C PHE A 127 17.19 6.09 -3.72
N VAL A 128 18.05 5.77 -4.69
CA VAL A 128 17.94 4.53 -5.45
C VAL A 128 18.35 3.31 -4.62
N LEU A 129 19.33 3.44 -3.72
CA LEU A 129 19.86 2.28 -2.98
C LEU A 129 18.79 1.57 -2.10
N PRO A 130 17.98 2.29 -1.28
CA PRO A 130 16.87 1.69 -0.53
C PRO A 130 15.76 1.14 -1.42
N LEU A 131 15.55 1.77 -2.58
CA LEU A 131 14.56 1.31 -3.56
C LEU A 131 14.98 -0.06 -4.12
N LEU A 132 16.25 -0.25 -4.49
CA LEU A 132 16.73 -1.52 -5.02
C LEU A 132 16.57 -2.65 -4.01
N SER A 133 16.88 -2.41 -2.73
CA SER A 133 16.65 -3.40 -1.68
C SER A 133 15.15 -3.70 -1.52
N ALA A 134 14.29 -2.69 -1.53
CA ALA A 134 12.85 -2.90 -1.44
C ALA A 134 12.28 -3.70 -2.63
N VAL A 135 12.69 -3.35 -3.85
CA VAL A 135 12.20 -3.98 -5.09
C VAL A 135 12.67 -5.42 -5.21
N ALA A 136 13.91 -5.73 -4.81
CA ALA A 136 14.48 -7.08 -4.89
C ALA A 136 13.61 -8.14 -4.17
N PHE A 137 12.88 -7.74 -3.13
CA PHE A 137 12.08 -8.62 -2.27
C PHE A 137 10.56 -8.44 -2.41
N LEU A 138 10.09 -7.72 -3.43
CA LEU A 138 8.65 -7.66 -3.72
C LEU A 138 8.16 -9.05 -4.14
N SER A 139 7.08 -9.54 -3.51
CA SER A 139 6.37 -10.72 -4.00
C SER A 139 5.68 -10.39 -5.32
N LEU A 140 6.06 -11.10 -6.39
CA LEU A 140 5.54 -10.88 -7.73
C LEU A 140 4.05 -11.21 -7.83
N ASP A 141 3.60 -12.27 -7.15
CA ASP A 141 2.21 -12.70 -7.19
C ASP A 141 1.29 -11.69 -6.46
N VAL A 142 1.72 -11.20 -5.30
CA VAL A 142 0.99 -10.16 -4.56
C VAL A 142 0.99 -8.85 -5.36
N LEU A 143 2.11 -8.48 -5.98
CA LEU A 143 2.19 -7.30 -6.85
C LEU A 143 1.25 -7.41 -8.05
N ALA A 144 1.17 -8.58 -8.70
CA ALA A 144 0.24 -8.82 -9.80
C ALA A 144 -1.22 -8.68 -9.37
N GLN A 145 -1.55 -9.07 -8.13
CA GLN A 145 -2.88 -8.85 -7.57
C GLN A 145 -3.13 -7.37 -7.25
N LEU A 146 -2.13 -6.65 -6.72
CA LEU A 146 -2.21 -5.20 -6.47
C LEU A 146 -2.50 -4.44 -7.77
N LEU A 147 -1.83 -4.80 -8.86
CA LEU A 147 -2.01 -4.18 -10.18
C LEU A 147 -3.42 -4.35 -10.78
N ARG A 148 -4.25 -5.23 -10.22
CA ARG A 148 -5.66 -5.37 -10.64
C ARG A 148 -6.62 -4.49 -9.84
N ASN A 149 -6.16 -3.89 -8.74
CA ASN A 149 -7.00 -3.10 -7.86
C ASN A 149 -7.05 -1.64 -8.32
N TYR A 150 -8.26 -1.09 -8.38
CA TYR A 150 -8.49 0.33 -8.70
C TYR A 150 -7.75 1.26 -7.73
N GLU A 151 -7.82 0.96 -6.42
CA GLU A 151 -7.17 1.79 -5.39
C GLU A 151 -5.66 1.90 -5.60
N PHE A 152 -5.01 0.82 -6.07
CA PHE A 152 -3.60 0.83 -6.38
C PHE A 152 -3.29 1.80 -7.52
N TRP A 153 -4.03 1.72 -8.63
CA TRP A 153 -3.85 2.63 -9.76
C TRP A 153 -4.16 4.08 -9.40
N PHE A 154 -5.25 4.32 -8.68
CA PHE A 154 -5.62 5.66 -8.22
C PHE A 154 -4.48 6.32 -7.42
N ILE A 155 -3.96 5.64 -6.40
CA ILE A 155 -2.86 6.16 -5.57
C ILE A 155 -1.56 6.29 -6.39
N SER A 156 -1.27 5.34 -7.28
CA SER A 156 -0.08 5.38 -8.15
C SER A 156 -0.14 6.56 -9.12
N THR A 157 -1.30 6.84 -9.71
CA THR A 157 -1.49 8.01 -10.58
C THR A 157 -1.33 9.31 -9.80
N LEU A 158 -1.89 9.41 -8.59
CA LEU A 158 -1.66 10.59 -7.73
C LEU A 158 -0.17 10.76 -7.38
N ASN A 159 0.55 9.68 -7.10
CA ASN A 159 1.98 9.69 -6.84
C ASN A 159 2.77 10.20 -8.06
N MET A 160 2.48 9.67 -9.26
CA MET A 160 3.11 10.11 -10.50
C MET A 160 2.83 11.59 -10.78
N LEU A 161 1.58 12.04 -10.65
CA LEU A 161 1.20 13.44 -10.84
C LEU A 161 1.89 14.35 -9.82
N ASN A 162 2.02 13.90 -8.57
CA ASN A 162 2.67 14.66 -7.51
C ASN A 162 4.13 14.97 -7.85
N PHE A 163 4.91 13.95 -8.19
CA PHE A 163 6.34 14.12 -8.45
C PHE A 163 6.64 14.67 -9.84
N LEU A 164 5.75 14.44 -10.81
CA LEU A 164 5.80 15.17 -12.08
C LEU A 164 5.58 16.67 -11.84
N GLY A 165 4.54 17.04 -11.08
CA GLY A 165 4.27 18.43 -10.71
C GLY A 165 5.43 19.05 -9.95
N LEU A 166 6.03 18.31 -9.00
CA LEU A 166 7.18 18.79 -8.24
C LEU A 166 8.43 18.98 -9.13
N GLY A 167 8.69 18.06 -10.05
CA GLY A 167 9.77 18.21 -11.03
C GLY A 167 9.59 19.44 -11.91
N LEU A 168 8.35 19.73 -12.35
CA LEU A 168 8.02 20.95 -13.10
C LEU A 168 8.20 22.22 -12.26
N ILE A 169 7.94 22.16 -10.95
CA ILE A 169 8.15 23.30 -10.05
C ILE A 169 9.65 23.62 -9.90
N PHE A 170 10.51 22.61 -9.79
CA PHE A 170 11.96 22.81 -9.75
C PHE A 170 12.53 23.29 -11.08
N GLY A 171 12.12 22.70 -12.21
CA GLY A 171 12.51 23.16 -13.54
C GLY A 171 14.01 23.03 -13.87
N ASP A 172 14.78 22.30 -13.05
CA ASP A 172 16.23 22.14 -13.15
C ASP A 172 16.64 20.67 -12.88
N GLU A 173 17.95 20.44 -12.64
CA GLU A 173 18.49 19.09 -12.39
C GLU A 173 17.89 18.39 -11.17
N ARG A 174 17.31 19.13 -10.21
CA ARG A 174 16.60 18.53 -9.05
C ARG A 174 15.39 17.71 -9.47
N ALA A 175 14.83 17.95 -10.67
CA ALA A 175 13.76 17.14 -11.24
C ALA A 175 14.16 15.65 -11.36
N ALA A 176 15.44 15.33 -11.56
CA ALA A 176 15.91 13.94 -11.60
C ALA A 176 15.69 13.22 -10.27
N VAL A 177 15.88 13.91 -9.13
CA VAL A 177 15.64 13.35 -7.80
C VAL A 177 14.16 13.07 -7.56
N CYS A 178 13.26 13.86 -8.18
CA CYS A 178 11.81 13.63 -8.10
C CYS A 178 11.42 12.26 -8.69
N VAL A 179 12.13 11.76 -9.70
CA VAL A 179 11.92 10.41 -10.25
C VAL A 179 12.26 9.35 -9.20
N ALA A 180 13.41 9.47 -8.53
CA ALA A 180 13.80 8.53 -7.49
C ALA A 180 12.85 8.56 -6.29
N LEU A 181 12.40 9.76 -5.88
CA LEU A 181 11.38 9.94 -4.84
C LEU A 181 10.05 9.30 -5.22
N CYS A 182 9.60 9.50 -6.47
CA CYS A 182 8.38 8.90 -6.99
C CYS A 182 8.41 7.37 -6.87
N LEU A 183 9.53 6.74 -7.25
CA LEU A 183 9.71 5.30 -7.14
C LEU A 183 9.78 4.83 -5.67
N ASN A 184 10.41 5.61 -4.78
CA ASN A 184 10.44 5.31 -3.34
C ASN A 184 9.02 5.33 -2.74
N VAL A 185 8.22 6.36 -3.03
CA VAL A 185 6.83 6.41 -2.59
C VAL A 185 6.01 5.29 -3.23
N GLN A 186 6.27 4.95 -4.49
CA GLN A 186 5.61 3.82 -5.15
C GLN A 186 5.90 2.48 -4.46
N SER A 187 7.13 2.28 -3.97
CA SER A 187 7.49 1.09 -3.17
C SER A 187 6.67 1.00 -1.87
N VAL A 188 6.34 2.15 -1.28
CA VAL A 188 5.48 2.26 -0.11
C VAL A 188 4.03 1.99 -0.44
N VAL A 189 3.54 2.43 -1.60
CA VAL A 189 2.20 2.07 -2.10
C VAL A 189 2.10 0.55 -2.26
N ALA A 190 3.15 -0.06 -2.83
CA ALA A 190 3.28 -1.50 -3.03
C ALA A 190 3.78 -2.29 -1.80
N ILE A 191 3.81 -1.70 -0.59
CA ILE A 191 4.30 -2.36 0.64
C ILE A 191 3.60 -3.69 0.95
N ASP A 192 2.35 -3.88 0.48
CA ASP A 192 1.63 -5.14 0.62
C ASP A 192 2.35 -6.32 -0.04
N ALA A 193 3.08 -6.06 -1.12
CA ALA A 193 3.94 -7.04 -1.77
C ALA A 193 5.31 -7.20 -1.07
N ASN A 194 5.72 -6.26 -0.21
CA ASN A 194 7.00 -6.30 0.50
C ASN A 194 6.84 -6.71 1.98
N TYR A 195 6.45 -7.97 2.19
CA TYR A 195 6.23 -8.51 3.53
C TYR A 195 7.53 -8.73 4.32
N ARG A 196 8.68 -8.94 3.63
CA ARG A 196 9.99 -9.17 4.26
C ARG A 196 10.57 -7.92 4.92
N HIS A 197 10.33 -6.73 4.36
CA HIS A 197 10.77 -5.44 4.93
C HIS A 197 9.69 -4.73 5.76
N PHE A 198 8.61 -5.43 6.13
CA PHE A 198 7.43 -4.82 6.75
C PHE A 198 7.75 -3.86 7.92
N PRO A 199 8.64 -4.17 8.88
CA PRO A 199 8.96 -3.24 9.97
C PRO A 199 9.63 -1.94 9.52
N ALA A 200 10.59 -2.02 8.59
CA ALA A 200 11.28 -0.85 8.05
C ALA A 200 10.33 -0.02 7.19
N ALA A 201 9.50 -0.67 6.39
CA ALA A 201 8.54 -0.02 5.52
C ALA A 201 7.41 0.67 6.31
N VAL A 202 6.93 0.09 7.42
CA VAL A 202 5.96 0.77 8.32
C VAL A 202 6.58 2.01 8.97
N LYS A 203 7.83 1.92 9.47
CA LYS A 203 8.55 3.09 10.01
C LYS A 203 8.72 4.18 8.96
N SER A 204 9.03 3.78 7.72
CA SER A 204 9.13 4.70 6.58
C SER A 204 7.81 5.42 6.29
N ILE A 205 6.67 4.72 6.29
CA ILE A 205 5.33 5.34 6.10
C ILE A 205 5.04 6.38 7.18
N VAL A 206 5.38 6.08 8.44
CA VAL A 206 5.14 7.00 9.57
C VAL A 206 5.85 8.34 9.37
N VAL A 207 7.01 8.35 8.73
CA VAL A 207 7.77 9.59 8.41
C VAL A 207 7.31 10.20 7.08
N ALA A 208 7.00 9.38 6.08
CA ALA A 208 6.61 9.85 4.75
C ALA A 208 5.29 10.63 4.73
N GLY A 209 4.31 10.24 5.55
CA GLY A 209 3.03 10.96 5.67
C GLY A 209 3.19 12.43 6.08
N PRO A 210 3.84 12.71 7.23
CA PRO A 210 4.21 14.07 7.64
C PRO A 210 5.09 14.82 6.63
N ALA A 211 6.03 14.14 5.98
CA ALA A 211 6.85 14.76 4.93
C ALA A 211 6.00 15.25 3.73
N MET A 212 4.98 14.49 3.33
CA MET A 212 4.02 14.95 2.30
C MET A 212 3.20 16.16 2.76
N LEU A 213 2.79 16.22 4.02
CA LEU A 213 2.13 17.42 4.56
C LEU A 213 3.07 18.63 4.59
N ALA A 214 4.33 18.43 4.98
CA ALA A 214 5.34 19.48 4.92
C ALA A 214 5.53 19.98 3.48
N LEU A 215 5.54 19.08 2.49
CA LEU A 215 5.58 19.45 1.08
C LEU A 215 4.36 20.29 0.66
N VAL A 216 3.15 19.95 1.14
CA VAL A 216 1.94 20.77 0.91
C VAL A 216 2.15 22.18 1.45
N VAL A 217 2.65 22.32 2.69
CA VAL A 217 2.94 23.63 3.30
C VAL A 217 3.99 24.38 2.49
N CYS A 218 5.10 23.73 2.11
CA CYS A 218 6.15 24.36 1.30
C CYS A 218 5.61 24.85 -0.05
N CYS A 219 4.81 24.03 -0.74
CA CYS A 219 4.16 24.44 -1.98
C CYS A 219 3.15 25.56 -1.73
N ALA A 220 2.35 25.48 -0.66
CA ALA A 220 1.34 26.48 -0.34
C ALA A 220 1.94 27.86 -0.02
N TYR A 221 3.08 27.91 0.65
CA TYR A 221 3.74 29.18 1.01
C TYR A 221 4.88 29.56 0.08
N ARG A 222 5.06 28.82 -1.03
CA ARG A 222 6.13 29.03 -2.02
C ARG A 222 7.54 29.01 -1.40
N LEU A 223 7.77 28.08 -0.48
CA LEU A 223 9.03 27.95 0.26
C LEU A 223 10.09 27.11 -0.47
N LEU A 224 9.81 26.65 -1.69
CA LEU A 224 10.78 25.90 -2.50
C LEU A 224 11.77 26.87 -3.16
N ALA A 225 13.05 26.68 -2.93
CA ALA A 225 14.11 27.51 -3.51
C ALA A 225 14.13 27.40 -5.04
N ASP A 226 14.38 28.51 -5.73
CA ASP A 226 14.51 28.60 -7.19
C ASP A 226 13.40 27.84 -7.94
N SER A 227 12.14 28.16 -7.65
CA SER A 227 10.98 27.45 -8.20
C SER A 227 10.18 28.30 -9.20
N ALA A 228 9.79 27.69 -10.33
CA ALA A 228 9.17 28.39 -11.46
C ALA A 228 7.62 28.38 -11.44
N TYR A 229 7.00 27.44 -10.71
CA TYR A 229 5.54 27.23 -10.62
C TYR A 229 4.77 27.42 -11.95
N PRO A 230 5.11 26.67 -13.02
CA PRO A 230 4.48 26.87 -14.33
C PRO A 230 2.98 26.53 -14.32
N SER A 231 2.23 27.19 -15.19
CA SER A 231 0.85 26.83 -15.53
C SER A 231 0.83 25.82 -16.70
N LEU A 232 -0.09 24.87 -16.62
CA LEU A 232 -0.35 23.85 -17.63
C LEU A 232 -1.73 24.11 -18.22
N SER A 233 -1.81 24.29 -19.53
CA SER A 233 -3.09 24.38 -20.25
C SER A 233 -3.55 22.99 -20.68
N LEU A 234 -4.75 22.59 -20.27
CA LEU A 234 -5.34 21.31 -20.65
C LEU A 234 -6.78 21.54 -21.11
N GLY A 235 -7.02 21.43 -22.42
CA GLY A 235 -8.36 21.48 -23.00
C GLY A 235 -9.20 22.71 -22.61
N GLY A 236 -8.55 23.87 -22.40
CA GLY A 236 -9.18 25.13 -21.98
C GLY A 236 -9.04 25.46 -20.48
N LEU A 237 -8.65 24.50 -19.65
CA LEU A 237 -8.37 24.72 -18.23
C LEU A 237 -6.90 25.12 -18.04
N VAL A 238 -6.64 26.21 -17.31
CA VAL A 238 -5.28 26.59 -16.89
C VAL A 238 -5.08 26.14 -15.46
N LEU A 239 -4.21 25.16 -15.27
CA LEU A 239 -3.96 24.54 -13.97
C LEU A 239 -2.51 24.80 -13.54
N GLN A 240 -2.31 25.31 -12.33
CA GLN A 240 -0.94 25.53 -11.83
C GLN A 240 -0.32 24.22 -11.34
N SER A 241 0.93 23.96 -11.71
CA SER A 241 1.72 22.82 -11.19
C SER A 241 1.66 22.71 -9.65
N ARG A 242 1.71 23.86 -8.96
CA ARG A 242 1.52 23.96 -7.49
C ARG A 242 0.19 23.37 -7.01
N GLN A 243 -0.91 23.62 -7.71
CA GLN A 243 -2.23 23.13 -7.33
C GLN A 243 -2.28 21.60 -7.45
N ILE A 244 -1.68 21.03 -8.51
CA ILE A 244 -1.53 19.58 -8.65
C ILE A 244 -0.84 19.03 -7.41
N VAL A 245 0.36 19.53 -7.10
CA VAL A 245 1.16 19.02 -5.97
C VAL A 245 0.41 19.15 -4.65
N ILE A 246 -0.26 20.27 -4.38
CA ILE A 246 -1.04 20.45 -3.14
C ILE A 246 -2.16 19.41 -3.02
N PHE A 247 -2.95 19.19 -4.08
CA PHE A 247 -4.06 18.23 -4.03
C PHE A 247 -3.58 16.77 -4.01
N THR A 248 -2.55 16.44 -4.77
CA THR A 248 -1.98 15.09 -4.79
C THR A 248 -1.25 14.77 -3.50
N ALA A 249 -0.38 15.65 -3.00
CA ALA A 249 0.37 15.43 -1.76
C ALA A 249 -0.56 15.38 -0.53
N SER A 250 -1.60 16.21 -0.47
CA SER A 250 -2.58 16.14 0.61
C SER A 250 -3.32 14.79 0.62
N THR A 251 -3.80 14.33 -0.53
CA THR A 251 -4.46 13.03 -0.66
C THR A 251 -3.52 11.87 -0.31
N LEU A 252 -2.27 11.92 -0.81
CA LEU A 252 -1.25 10.93 -0.49
C LEU A 252 -0.89 10.93 1.00
N SER A 253 -0.83 12.10 1.64
CA SER A 253 -0.53 12.21 3.07
C SER A 253 -1.59 11.52 3.92
N VAL A 254 -2.87 11.74 3.62
CA VAL A 254 -4.00 11.08 4.32
C VAL A 254 -3.94 9.57 4.10
N PHE A 255 -3.66 9.13 2.87
CA PHE A 255 -3.48 7.71 2.58
C PHE A 255 -2.33 7.09 3.39
N LEU A 256 -1.16 7.72 3.41
CA LEU A 256 0.02 7.24 4.14
C LEU A 256 -0.22 7.22 5.65
N ILE A 257 -0.83 8.26 6.22
CA ILE A 257 -1.15 8.33 7.66
C ILE A 257 -2.19 7.26 8.04
N LYS A 258 -3.24 7.08 7.22
CA LYS A 258 -4.20 6.00 7.45
C LYS A 258 -3.49 4.63 7.38
N LYS A 259 -2.61 4.44 6.40
CA LYS A 259 -1.86 3.19 6.21
C LYS A 259 -0.90 2.90 7.37
N SER A 260 -0.24 3.92 7.93
CA SER A 260 0.61 3.74 9.12
C SER A 260 -0.23 3.43 10.36
N TYR A 261 -1.34 4.15 10.58
CA TYR A 261 -2.20 3.95 11.74
C TYR A 261 -2.71 2.51 11.83
N VAL A 262 -3.20 1.94 10.72
CA VAL A 262 -3.69 0.56 10.68
C VAL A 262 -2.57 -0.47 10.93
N ARG A 263 -1.33 -0.17 10.54
CA ARG A 263 -0.21 -1.13 10.61
C ARG A 263 0.63 -1.02 11.89
N GLN A 264 0.58 0.10 12.60
CA GLN A 264 1.32 0.31 13.84
C GLN A 264 1.02 -0.73 14.93
N PRO A 265 -0.24 -1.14 15.17
CA PRO A 265 -0.55 -2.20 16.15
C PRO A 265 0.12 -3.53 15.80
N HIS A 266 0.09 -3.92 14.51
CA HIS A 266 0.74 -5.15 14.04
C HIS A 266 2.26 -5.09 14.23
N LEU A 267 2.88 -3.94 13.97
CA LEU A 267 4.30 -3.71 14.23
C LEU A 267 4.63 -3.81 15.74
N ALA A 268 3.83 -3.18 16.60
CA ALA A 268 4.03 -3.21 18.05
C ALA A 268 3.91 -4.65 18.60
N HIS A 269 2.94 -5.42 18.12
CA HIS A 269 2.82 -6.84 18.46
C HIS A 269 4.03 -7.67 17.99
N ALA A 270 4.51 -7.45 16.76
CA ALA A 270 5.67 -8.16 16.22
C ALA A 270 6.98 -7.84 16.96
N ILE A 271 7.17 -6.60 17.42
CA ILE A 271 8.32 -6.22 18.24
C ILE A 271 8.22 -6.87 19.62
N ARG A 272 7.03 -6.84 20.24
CA ARG A 272 6.80 -7.44 21.56
C ARG A 272 7.02 -8.96 21.58
N SER A 273 6.56 -9.67 20.55
CA SER A 273 6.77 -11.12 20.44
C SER A 273 8.25 -11.49 20.28
N ARG A 274 9.02 -10.73 19.48
CA ARG A 274 10.47 -10.92 19.36
C ARG A 274 11.21 -10.67 20.66
N ALA A 275 10.86 -9.61 21.39
CA ALA A 275 11.46 -9.30 22.69
C ALA A 275 11.19 -10.39 23.73
N LEU A 276 10.01 -11.01 23.69
CA LEU A 276 9.66 -12.15 24.55
C LEU A 276 10.43 -13.43 24.16
N CYS A 277 10.66 -13.66 22.87
CA CYS A 277 11.41 -14.82 22.38
C CYS A 277 12.89 -14.75 22.78
N CYS A 278 13.55 -13.60 22.60
CA CYS A 278 14.92 -13.41 23.07
C CYS A 278 15.05 -13.54 24.59
N LYS A 279 14.07 -13.06 25.37
CA LYS A 279 14.09 -13.27 26.83
C LYS A 279 14.01 -14.75 27.25
N ARG A 280 13.48 -15.62 26.40
CA ARG A 280 13.29 -17.05 26.68
C ARG A 280 14.52 -17.90 26.30
N GLU A 281 15.38 -17.39 25.43
CA GLU A 281 16.65 -18.06 25.05
C GLU A 281 17.80 -17.74 26.01
N PHE A 282 17.63 -16.72 26.88
CA PHE A 282 18.61 -16.30 27.88
C PHE A 282 18.20 -16.63 29.33
N ALA A 283 17.14 -17.43 29.52
CA ALA A 283 16.68 -17.91 30.82
C ALA A 283 16.75 -19.44 30.84
#